data_AF-G0MZP1-F1
#
_entry.id   AF-G0MZP1-F1
#
_cell.length_a   1.000
_cell.length_b   1.000
_cell.length_c   1.000
_cell.angle_alpha   90.00
_cell.angle_beta   90.00
_cell.angle_gamma   90.00
#
_symmetry.space_group_name_H-M   'P 1'
#
loop_
_entity.id
_entity.type
_entity.pdbx_description
1 polymer ?
#
loop_
_entity_poly.entity_id
_entity_poly.type
_entity_poly.pdbx_seq_one_letter_code
_entity_poly.pdbx_strand_id
1 'polypeptide(L)'
;MREHADFCYYVVVYSLGNFHRTSPRFGMSLLLFLFVTAAISVIVPTLLGVSQRGFFCDDDSIRYEYRKDTITTIQLMLYNLVLNAVTVLFVEYYRMQKIELTINNPRYRWRNSHLHALFVRLLTYFGYSQIGFVMNVALNIATKHVVGRLRPHFLDVCKLANDTCVTGDSHRYIIDYTCTGPPELVLEARKSFYSGHSAVSLYCAVWSALYIQARLGSVLNNRIVVPISQTVLIMVGLGISFSRITDNKHHWSDVLVGIFIGIFIAAYTSVFWTDIFSNNSTESETQPLVLSPTTHLTRYSDVFIADYMLKLRGNTIRGFFCVDPTIHYTKKASTVTSLQHRIYNITLMIASVFIVEAYRHLTQNPRYLEYVYRIGSTHIPKYLVNILTFIGYSQVGYIFNELLVKFVKGSIGRLRPYFYAVCNPLPIKECEELNPNSYIENYQCQGNFDEVEEARRSFYSGHSTVTMYCAFWTVLYLQARLKPVLQNNVIVSILQSFITAGGLFICCSRISDNKHHWSDVLAGIVVGMSLATISSVWWGKLFSSAEVGADLHDNKETNKFDDKENV
;
A
#
# COMPACT_ATOMS: atom_id res chain seq x y z
N MET A 1 -0.27 -11.09 43.38
CA MET A 1 -0.27 -10.87 41.91
C MET A 1 -0.34 -9.38 41.54
N ARG A 2 0.49 -8.52 42.16
CA ARG A 2 0.62 -7.11 41.80
C ARG A 2 2.06 -6.60 41.81
N GLU A 3 3.03 -7.45 42.14
CA GLU A 3 4.46 -7.09 42.20
C GLU A 3 5.28 -7.60 41.00
N HIS A 4 4.68 -8.41 40.11
CA HIS A 4 5.36 -8.88 38.88
C HIS A 4 5.05 -8.04 37.63
N ALA A 5 4.10 -7.10 37.69
CA ALA A 5 3.77 -6.21 36.58
C ALA A 5 4.66 -4.96 36.55
N ASP A 6 5.07 -4.46 37.73
CA ASP A 6 5.91 -3.27 37.83
C ASP A 6 7.38 -3.56 37.50
N PHE A 7 7.85 -4.80 37.67
CA PHE A 7 9.21 -5.20 37.28
C PHE A 7 9.40 -5.22 35.75
N CYS A 8 8.39 -5.64 34.97
CA CYS A 8 8.45 -5.57 33.51
C CYS A 8 8.36 -4.13 32.99
N TYR A 9 7.57 -3.26 33.63
CA TYR A 9 7.49 -1.86 33.23
C TYR A 9 8.78 -1.10 33.58
N TYR A 10 9.36 -1.34 34.77
CA TYR A 10 10.64 -0.73 35.15
C TYR A 10 11.81 -1.27 34.30
N VAL A 11 11.89 -2.57 34.01
CA VAL A 11 13.00 -3.11 33.19
C VAL A 11 12.92 -2.63 31.74
N VAL A 12 11.72 -2.47 31.16
CA VAL A 12 11.55 -2.03 29.77
C VAL A 12 11.73 -0.52 29.62
N VAL A 13 11.16 0.30 30.52
CA VAL A 13 11.25 1.77 30.44
C VAL A 13 12.63 2.28 30.89
N TYR A 14 13.23 1.67 31.91
CA TYR A 14 14.57 2.06 32.37
C TYR A 14 15.70 1.56 31.43
N SER A 15 15.45 0.49 30.64
CA SER A 15 16.38 0.06 29.58
C SER A 15 16.30 0.92 28.32
N LEU A 16 15.13 1.50 28.01
CA LEU A 16 14.96 2.40 26.86
C LEU A 16 15.45 3.83 27.15
N GLY A 17 15.42 4.29 28.41
CA GLY A 17 15.92 5.62 28.79
C GLY A 17 17.44 5.80 28.71
N ASN A 18 18.21 4.71 28.79
CA ASN A 18 19.69 4.73 28.69
C ASN A 18 20.22 4.37 27.28
N PHE A 19 19.33 4.22 26.29
CA PHE A 19 19.65 3.81 24.91
C PHE A 19 20.67 4.72 24.20
N HIS A 20 20.82 5.98 24.66
CA HIS A 20 21.73 6.95 24.08
C HIS A 20 23.14 6.98 24.73
N ARG A 21 23.41 6.25 25.82
CA ARG A 21 24.65 6.49 26.60
C ARG A 21 25.54 5.30 26.99
N THR A 22 25.21 4.04 26.72
CA THR A 22 26.08 2.95 27.23
C THR A 22 26.29 1.76 26.28
N SER A 23 27.56 1.62 25.86
CA SER A 23 28.33 0.40 25.62
C SER A 23 27.92 -0.59 24.49
N PRO A 24 28.85 -0.95 23.57
CA PRO A 24 28.63 -1.89 22.46
C PRO A 24 28.38 -3.36 22.89
N ARG A 25 28.49 -3.70 24.18
CA ARG A 25 28.15 -5.04 24.69
C ARG A 25 26.65 -5.31 24.67
N PHE A 26 25.81 -4.28 24.69
CA PHE A 26 24.35 -4.45 24.72
C PHE A 26 23.74 -4.68 23.33
N GLY A 27 24.31 -4.08 22.27
CA GLY A 27 23.88 -4.32 20.88
C GLY A 27 24.13 -5.75 20.39
N MET A 28 25.26 -6.35 20.81
CA MET A 28 25.54 -7.78 20.57
C MET A 28 24.54 -8.68 21.30
N SER A 29 24.18 -8.37 22.55
CA SER A 29 23.18 -9.13 23.30
C SER A 29 21.77 -9.03 22.71
N LEU A 30 21.39 -7.87 22.15
CA LEU A 30 20.11 -7.69 21.48
C LEU A 30 20.05 -8.41 20.13
N LEU A 31 21.11 -8.33 19.32
CA LEU A 31 21.20 -9.09 18.06
C LEU A 31 21.21 -10.59 18.31
N LEU A 32 21.89 -11.05 19.36
CA LEU A 32 21.87 -12.45 19.79
C LEU A 32 20.47 -12.86 20.26
N PHE A 33 19.80 -12.02 21.06
CA PHE A 33 18.43 -12.27 21.50
C PHE A 33 17.43 -12.32 20.34
N LEU A 34 17.54 -11.41 19.38
CA LEU A 34 16.72 -11.39 18.16
C LEU A 34 17.00 -12.60 17.27
N PHE A 35 18.27 -13.01 17.15
CA PHE A 35 18.66 -14.20 16.41
C PHE A 35 18.15 -15.47 17.09
N VAL A 36 18.23 -15.57 18.41
CA VAL A 36 17.73 -16.70 19.20
C VAL A 36 16.20 -16.76 19.15
N THR A 37 15.50 -15.64 19.30
CA THR A 37 14.03 -15.58 19.20
C THR A 37 13.55 -15.90 17.78
N ALA A 38 14.23 -15.40 16.74
CA ALA A 38 13.97 -15.78 15.37
C ALA A 38 14.23 -17.27 15.13
N ALA A 39 15.36 -17.81 15.62
CA ALA A 39 15.68 -19.23 15.53
C ALA A 39 14.62 -20.09 16.24
N ILE A 40 14.19 -19.72 17.44
CA ILE A 40 13.11 -20.40 18.16
C ILE A 40 11.80 -20.35 17.37
N SER A 41 11.45 -19.20 16.78
CA SER A 41 10.22 -19.05 15.97
C SER A 41 10.22 -19.85 14.66
N VAL A 42 11.39 -20.34 14.22
CA VAL A 42 11.52 -21.22 13.04
C VAL A 42 11.64 -22.68 13.46
N ILE A 43 12.49 -22.96 14.44
CA ILE A 43 12.81 -24.32 14.91
C ILE A 43 11.61 -24.93 15.63
N VAL A 44 10.96 -24.21 16.54
CA VAL A 44 9.83 -24.78 17.31
C VAL A 44 8.66 -25.16 16.40
N PRO A 45 8.19 -24.31 15.47
CA PRO A 45 7.09 -24.71 14.60
C PRO A 45 7.46 -25.79 13.59
N THR A 46 8.72 -25.82 13.11
CA THR A 46 9.17 -26.90 12.23
C THR A 46 9.24 -28.25 12.94
N LEU A 47 9.63 -28.27 14.22
CA LEU A 47 9.60 -29.48 15.06
C LEU A 47 8.18 -29.94 15.39
N LEU A 48 7.25 -29.02 15.62
CA LEU A 48 5.84 -29.33 15.92
C LEU A 48 5.02 -29.75 14.70
N GLY A 49 5.55 -29.59 13.49
CA GLY A 49 4.84 -29.88 12.25
C GLY A 49 3.81 -28.80 11.89
N VAL A 50 3.03 -29.04 10.83
CA VAL A 50 1.95 -28.13 10.40
C VAL A 50 0.62 -28.70 10.87
N SER A 51 -0.24 -27.85 11.45
CA SER A 51 -1.59 -28.26 11.85
C SER A 51 -2.34 -28.86 10.66
N GLN A 52 -2.88 -30.07 10.83
CA GLN A 52 -3.75 -30.68 9.83
C GLN A 52 -5.17 -30.16 9.98
N ARG A 53 -5.76 -29.73 8.86
CA ARG A 53 -7.16 -29.33 8.77
C ARG A 53 -7.89 -30.24 7.81
N GLY A 54 -9.15 -30.50 8.12
CA GLY A 54 -10.10 -31.08 7.19
C GLY A 54 -10.62 -30.08 6.16
N PHE A 55 -11.36 -30.56 5.18
CA PHE A 55 -12.00 -29.76 4.13
C PHE A 55 -13.35 -30.36 3.76
N PHE A 56 -14.20 -29.55 3.13
CA PHE A 56 -15.45 -30.03 2.56
C PHE A 56 -15.20 -30.57 1.16
N CYS A 57 -15.88 -31.67 0.79
CA CYS A 57 -15.71 -32.26 -0.54
C CYS A 57 -16.05 -31.28 -1.66
N ASP A 58 -17.04 -30.41 -1.49
CA ASP A 58 -17.49 -29.37 -2.43
C ASP A 58 -16.72 -28.03 -2.33
N ASP A 59 -15.59 -27.99 -1.63
CA ASP A 59 -14.80 -26.76 -1.50
C ASP A 59 -14.02 -26.43 -2.79
N ASP A 60 -14.63 -25.60 -3.65
CA ASP A 60 -14.00 -25.09 -4.88
C ASP A 60 -12.76 -24.22 -4.63
N SER A 61 -12.59 -23.71 -3.42
CA SER A 61 -11.46 -22.80 -3.13
C SER A 61 -10.11 -23.51 -3.12
N ILE A 62 -10.07 -24.84 -2.99
CA ILE A 62 -8.87 -25.67 -2.87
C ILE A 62 -8.64 -26.65 -4.04
N ARG A 63 -9.41 -26.49 -5.12
CA ARG A 63 -9.42 -27.34 -6.33
C ARG A 63 -8.63 -26.78 -7.53
N TYR A 64 -7.90 -25.69 -7.36
CA TYR A 64 -7.14 -25.07 -8.45
C TYR A 64 -5.92 -25.93 -8.85
N GLU A 65 -5.44 -25.75 -10.07
CA GLU A 65 -4.22 -26.44 -10.53
C GLU A 65 -2.96 -25.87 -9.86
N TYR A 66 -1.99 -26.75 -9.59
CA TYR A 66 -0.66 -26.39 -9.12
C TYR A 66 0.12 -25.66 -10.22
N ARG A 67 0.42 -24.39 -9.97
CA ARG A 67 1.29 -23.58 -10.83
C ARG A 67 2.65 -23.35 -10.17
N LYS A 68 3.71 -23.18 -10.97
CA LYS A 68 5.03 -22.77 -10.46
C LYS A 68 4.99 -21.30 -10.02
N ASP A 69 5.86 -20.95 -9.07
CA ASP A 69 5.96 -19.58 -8.59
C ASP A 69 6.51 -18.64 -9.68
N THR A 70 5.78 -17.57 -10.00
CA THR A 70 6.28 -16.47 -10.85
C THR A 70 7.48 -15.78 -10.18
N ILE A 71 7.38 -15.57 -8.87
CA ILE A 71 8.46 -15.04 -8.03
C ILE A 71 8.80 -16.06 -6.95
N THR A 72 10.02 -16.55 -7.00
CA THR A 72 10.56 -17.52 -6.04
C THR A 72 10.91 -16.85 -4.71
N THR A 73 10.96 -17.65 -3.65
CA THR A 73 11.37 -17.18 -2.31
C THR A 73 12.77 -16.56 -2.32
N ILE A 74 13.71 -17.11 -3.11
CA ILE A 74 15.08 -16.58 -3.23
C ILE A 74 15.06 -15.20 -3.89
N GLN A 75 14.31 -15.03 -4.98
CA GLN A 75 14.16 -13.73 -5.64
C GLN A 75 13.53 -12.70 -4.71
N LEU A 76 12.58 -13.09 -3.87
CA LEU A 76 11.98 -12.21 -2.87
C LEU A 76 13.00 -11.80 -1.78
N MET A 77 13.82 -12.73 -1.30
CA MET A 77 14.88 -12.43 -0.33
C MET A 77 15.91 -11.46 -0.92
N LEU A 78 16.32 -11.68 -2.18
CA LEU A 78 17.22 -10.77 -2.91
C LEU A 78 16.57 -9.41 -3.13
N TYR A 79 15.29 -9.35 -3.50
CA TYR A 79 14.54 -8.11 -3.64
C TYR A 79 14.60 -7.27 -2.36
N ASN A 80 14.34 -7.86 -1.19
CA ASN A 80 14.41 -7.15 0.08
C ASN A 80 15.84 -6.67 0.41
N LEU A 81 16.84 -7.53 0.22
CA LEU A 81 18.23 -7.21 0.51
C LEU A 81 18.73 -6.05 -0.36
N VAL A 82 18.54 -6.17 -1.67
CA VAL A 82 19.03 -5.20 -2.66
C VAL A 82 18.27 -3.89 -2.54
N LEU A 83 16.94 -3.92 -2.45
CA LEU A 83 16.15 -2.69 -2.40
C LEU A 83 16.49 -1.86 -1.15
N ASN A 84 16.45 -2.45 0.04
CA ASN A 84 16.76 -1.71 1.26
C ASN A 84 18.23 -1.21 1.27
N ALA A 85 19.18 -2.03 0.82
CA ALA A 85 20.59 -1.62 0.74
C ALA A 85 20.79 -0.43 -0.20
N VAL A 86 20.22 -0.50 -1.41
CA VAL A 86 20.30 0.58 -2.41
C VAL A 86 19.59 1.82 -1.91
N THR A 87 18.40 1.70 -1.30
CA THR A 87 17.66 2.85 -0.75
C THR A 87 18.46 3.55 0.34
N VAL A 88 19.00 2.81 1.32
CA VAL A 88 19.81 3.39 2.40
C VAL A 88 21.09 4.03 1.85
N LEU A 89 21.78 3.35 0.94
CA LEU A 89 23.00 3.84 0.31
C LEU A 89 22.74 5.13 -0.48
N PHE A 90 21.74 5.12 -1.35
CA PHE A 90 21.39 6.28 -2.17
C PHE A 90 20.98 7.48 -1.32
N VAL A 91 20.09 7.29 -0.35
CA VAL A 91 19.58 8.38 0.48
C VAL A 91 20.69 8.97 1.35
N GLU A 92 21.48 8.16 2.06
CA GLU A 92 22.53 8.69 2.92
C GLU A 92 23.69 9.29 2.13
N TYR A 93 24.05 8.72 0.98
CA TYR A 93 25.05 9.32 0.08
C TYR A 93 24.58 10.68 -0.44
N TYR A 94 23.32 10.78 -0.91
CA TYR A 94 22.77 12.04 -1.41
C TYR A 94 22.69 13.11 -0.32
N ARG A 95 22.26 12.73 0.89
CA ARG A 95 22.23 13.63 2.06
C ARG A 95 23.63 14.12 2.44
N MET A 96 24.62 13.23 2.42
CA MET A 96 26.00 13.60 2.69
C MET A 96 26.51 14.65 1.69
N GLN A 97 26.24 14.47 0.39
CA GLN A 97 26.62 15.42 -0.65
C GLN A 97 25.94 16.79 -0.50
N LYS A 98 24.66 16.83 -0.08
CA LYS A 98 23.88 18.07 0.01
C LYS A 98 24.04 18.83 1.32
N ILE A 99 24.17 18.13 2.44
CA ILE A 99 24.16 18.72 3.79
C ILE A 99 25.55 18.70 4.41
N GLU A 100 26.26 17.57 4.32
CA GLU A 100 27.45 17.31 5.15
C GLU A 100 28.77 17.75 4.51
N LEU A 101 28.80 18.17 3.24
CA LEU A 101 29.96 18.90 2.70
C LEU A 101 30.14 20.27 3.38
N THR A 102 29.06 20.83 3.94
CA THR A 102 29.06 22.11 4.66
C THR A 102 29.46 21.96 6.14
N ILE A 103 29.36 20.74 6.69
CA ILE A 103 29.65 20.42 8.09
C ILE A 103 30.98 19.68 8.15
N ASN A 104 32.00 20.23 8.82
CA ASN A 104 33.33 19.62 8.92
C ASN A 104 33.28 18.15 9.36
N ASN A 105 33.43 17.22 8.40
CA ASN A 105 33.65 15.77 8.56
C ASN A 105 33.09 15.16 9.87
N PRO A 106 31.77 14.90 9.97
CA PRO A 106 31.21 14.27 11.16
C PRO A 106 31.82 12.87 11.34
N ARG A 107 32.62 12.71 12.39
CA ARG A 107 33.32 11.47 12.74
C ARG A 107 32.79 10.94 14.07
N TYR A 108 32.34 9.69 14.09
CA TYR A 108 32.05 9.01 15.35
C TYR A 108 33.35 8.46 15.94
N ARG A 109 33.58 8.71 17.23
CA ARG A 109 34.75 8.17 17.95
C ARG A 109 34.47 6.72 18.34
N TRP A 110 35.19 5.78 17.73
CA TRP A 110 35.15 4.37 18.11
C TRP A 110 36.49 3.96 18.70
N ARG A 111 36.52 3.83 20.03
CA ARG A 111 37.74 3.53 20.79
C ARG A 111 38.86 4.55 20.49
N ASN A 112 39.94 4.13 19.82
CA ASN A 112 41.08 4.98 19.41
C ASN A 112 41.02 5.40 17.93
N SER A 113 39.98 5.01 17.19
CA SER A 113 39.83 5.28 15.75
C SER A 113 38.60 6.14 15.48
N HIS A 114 38.62 6.87 14.36
CA HIS A 114 37.47 7.64 13.89
C HIS A 114 36.77 6.89 12.76
N LEU A 115 35.48 6.62 12.92
CA LEU A 115 34.63 6.07 11.86
C LEU A 115 33.87 7.20 11.17
N HIS A 116 33.78 7.12 9.85
CA HIS A 116 33.02 8.08 9.06
C HIS A 116 31.52 7.95 9.35
N ALA A 117 30.81 9.07 9.55
CA ALA A 117 29.38 9.06 9.89
C ALA A 117 28.52 8.31 8.86
N LEU A 118 28.83 8.43 7.57
CA LEU A 118 28.18 7.66 6.50
C LEU A 118 28.20 6.16 6.80
N PHE A 119 29.36 5.59 7.12
CA PHE A 119 29.50 4.16 7.35
C PHE A 119 28.64 3.67 8.53
N VAL A 120 28.66 4.43 9.63
CA VAL A 120 27.85 4.10 10.83
C VAL A 120 26.36 4.16 10.49
N ARG A 121 25.90 5.19 9.77
CA ARG A 121 24.49 5.32 9.40
C ARG A 121 24.02 4.24 8.42
N LEU A 122 24.85 3.90 7.43
CA LEU A 122 24.55 2.81 6.50
C LEU A 122 24.33 1.51 7.27
N LEU A 123 25.25 1.15 8.17
CA LEU A 123 25.14 -0.08 8.96
C LEU A 123 23.92 -0.05 9.90
N THR A 124 23.68 1.07 10.57
CA THR A 124 22.58 1.22 11.53
C THR A 124 21.21 1.11 10.86
N TYR A 125 20.93 1.92 9.84
CA TYR A 125 19.61 1.93 9.20
C TYR A 125 19.35 0.67 8.38
N PHE A 126 20.38 0.16 7.69
CA PHE A 126 20.28 -1.14 7.04
C PHE A 126 20.05 -2.25 8.08
N GLY A 127 20.76 -2.24 9.21
CA GLY A 127 20.57 -3.18 10.31
C GLY A 127 19.13 -3.19 10.83
N TYR A 128 18.55 -2.02 11.12
CA TYR A 128 17.15 -1.93 11.54
C TYR A 128 16.17 -2.48 10.50
N SER A 129 16.42 -2.25 9.20
CA SER A 129 15.60 -2.83 8.12
C SER A 129 15.68 -4.37 8.09
N GLN A 130 16.85 -4.94 8.38
CA GLN A 130 17.02 -6.39 8.35
C GLN A 130 16.42 -7.04 9.60
N ILE A 131 16.49 -6.39 10.76
CA ILE A 131 15.81 -6.89 11.97
C ILE A 131 14.29 -6.95 11.75
N GLY A 132 13.70 -5.91 11.15
CA GLY A 132 12.26 -5.89 10.85
C GLY A 132 11.87 -6.94 9.82
N PHE A 133 12.71 -7.18 8.81
CA PHE A 133 12.53 -8.29 7.88
C PHE A 133 12.53 -9.65 8.56
N VAL A 134 13.51 -9.92 9.43
CA VAL A 134 13.60 -11.19 10.19
C VAL A 134 12.36 -11.38 11.07
N MET A 135 11.89 -10.33 11.75
CA MET A 135 10.65 -10.37 12.54
C MET A 135 9.44 -10.74 11.69
N ASN A 136 9.32 -10.17 10.48
CA ASN A 136 8.22 -10.46 9.57
C ASN A 136 8.24 -11.92 9.09
N VAL A 137 9.43 -12.45 8.76
CA VAL A 137 9.60 -13.86 8.38
C VAL A 137 9.29 -14.81 9.53
N ALA A 138 9.78 -14.50 10.74
CA ALA A 138 9.51 -15.26 11.96
C ALA A 138 7.99 -15.39 12.24
N LEU A 139 7.27 -14.27 12.23
CA LEU A 139 5.81 -14.26 12.43
C LEU A 139 5.07 -15.04 11.34
N ASN A 140 5.53 -14.95 10.09
CA ASN A 140 4.91 -15.68 8.98
C ASN A 140 5.08 -17.20 9.14
N ILE A 141 6.30 -17.67 9.47
CA ILE A 141 6.59 -19.09 9.67
C ILE A 141 5.77 -19.65 10.83
N ALA A 142 5.79 -18.96 11.98
CA ALA A 142 5.01 -19.37 13.15
C ALA A 142 3.51 -19.48 12.82
N THR A 143 2.94 -18.46 12.17
CA THR A 143 1.52 -18.45 11.82
C THR A 143 1.16 -19.56 10.84
N LYS A 144 1.99 -19.82 9.82
CA LYS A 144 1.73 -20.86 8.81
C LYS A 144 1.65 -22.25 9.42
N HIS A 145 2.51 -22.54 10.38
CA HIS A 145 2.54 -23.83 11.09
C HIS A 145 1.37 -24.00 12.05
N VAL A 146 1.00 -22.94 12.77
CA VAL A 146 -0.15 -22.96 13.72
C VAL A 146 -1.49 -23.02 12.97
N VAL A 147 -1.66 -22.25 11.91
CA VAL A 147 -2.95 -22.15 11.22
C VAL A 147 -3.17 -23.32 10.27
N GLY A 148 -2.19 -23.75 9.48
CA GLY A 148 -2.37 -24.93 8.61
C GLY A 148 -3.47 -24.80 7.54
N ARG A 149 -3.77 -23.57 7.09
CA ARG A 149 -4.79 -23.34 6.06
C ARG A 149 -4.35 -23.91 4.70
N LEU A 150 -5.23 -24.67 4.06
CA LEU A 150 -5.01 -25.28 2.75
C LEU A 150 -4.94 -24.22 1.64
N ARG A 151 -3.95 -24.34 0.75
CA ARG A 151 -3.75 -23.49 -0.43
C ARG A 151 -4.78 -23.79 -1.51
N PRO A 152 -4.99 -22.87 -2.46
CA PRO A 152 -5.94 -23.09 -3.54
C PRO A 152 -5.68 -24.33 -4.41
N HIS A 153 -4.44 -24.80 -4.49
CA HIS A 153 -4.05 -25.99 -5.28
C HIS A 153 -3.85 -27.27 -4.45
N PHE A 154 -4.43 -27.32 -3.24
CA PHE A 154 -4.15 -28.40 -2.31
C PHE A 154 -4.59 -29.77 -2.84
N LEU A 155 -5.78 -29.89 -3.43
CA LEU A 155 -6.31 -31.19 -3.87
C LEU A 155 -5.53 -31.77 -5.05
N ASP A 156 -5.09 -30.91 -5.97
CA ASP A 156 -4.25 -31.30 -7.11
C ASP A 156 -2.90 -31.89 -6.66
N VAL A 157 -2.28 -31.28 -5.65
CA VAL A 157 -1.01 -31.78 -5.08
C VAL A 157 -1.22 -32.99 -4.16
N CYS A 158 -2.29 -33.02 -3.37
CA CYS A 158 -2.55 -34.10 -2.41
C CYS A 158 -2.82 -35.43 -3.10
N LYS A 159 -3.56 -35.45 -4.21
CA LYS A 159 -3.98 -36.69 -4.93
C LYS A 159 -4.51 -37.74 -3.94
N LEU A 160 -5.78 -37.61 -3.55
CA LEU A 160 -6.36 -38.46 -2.52
C LEU A 160 -6.28 -39.95 -2.92
N ALA A 161 -5.82 -40.81 -2.00
CA ALA A 161 -5.55 -42.22 -2.26
C ALA A 161 -6.83 -43.06 -2.49
N ASN A 162 -7.90 -42.68 -1.80
CA ASN A 162 -9.23 -43.23 -1.96
C ASN A 162 -10.15 -42.11 -2.44
N ASP A 163 -11.17 -42.45 -3.21
CA ASP A 163 -12.20 -41.53 -3.65
C ASP A 163 -13.11 -41.19 -2.45
N THR A 164 -12.53 -40.51 -1.44
CA THR A 164 -13.18 -40.20 -0.15
C THR A 164 -14.39 -39.27 -0.32
N CYS A 165 -14.55 -38.72 -1.53
CA CYS A 165 -15.67 -37.88 -1.95
C CYS A 165 -16.67 -38.61 -2.88
N VAL A 166 -16.75 -39.95 -2.83
CA VAL A 166 -17.76 -40.73 -3.61
C VAL A 166 -19.20 -40.51 -3.12
N THR A 167 -20.06 -40.48 -4.12
CA THR A 167 -21.45 -40.01 -4.30
C THR A 167 -22.47 -40.13 -3.16
N GLY A 168 -23.11 -38.99 -2.88
CA GLY A 168 -24.36 -38.86 -2.13
C GLY A 168 -24.51 -37.51 -1.45
N ASP A 169 -23.43 -37.07 -0.78
CA ASP A 169 -23.36 -35.79 -0.06
C ASP A 169 -22.15 -34.98 -0.52
N SER A 170 -22.39 -33.99 -1.39
CA SER A 170 -21.34 -33.07 -1.85
C SER A 170 -20.77 -32.23 -0.70
N HIS A 171 -21.56 -31.98 0.36
CA HIS A 171 -21.21 -31.11 1.48
C HIS A 171 -20.67 -31.85 2.72
N ARG A 172 -19.89 -32.92 2.52
CA ARG A 172 -19.28 -33.68 3.62
C ARG A 172 -17.94 -33.09 4.04
N TYR A 173 -17.74 -32.89 5.35
CA TYR A 173 -16.45 -32.49 5.93
C TYR A 173 -15.56 -33.72 6.21
N ILE A 174 -14.35 -33.76 5.64
CA ILE A 174 -13.39 -34.85 5.78
C ILE A 174 -12.22 -34.38 6.64
N ILE A 175 -11.89 -35.16 7.67
CA ILE A 175 -10.74 -34.93 8.56
C ILE A 175 -9.65 -35.96 8.29
N ASP A 176 -10.03 -37.23 8.14
CA ASP A 176 -9.12 -38.34 7.88
C ASP A 176 -9.01 -38.61 6.38
N TYR A 177 -7.85 -38.27 5.81
CA TYR A 177 -7.54 -38.50 4.40
C TYR A 177 -6.05 -38.76 4.21
N THR A 178 -5.74 -39.52 3.16
CA THR A 178 -4.37 -39.88 2.78
C THR A 178 -4.02 -39.27 1.43
N CYS A 179 -2.93 -38.51 1.40
CA CYS A 179 -2.39 -37.93 0.17
C CYS A 179 -1.37 -38.90 -0.45
N THR A 180 -1.46 -39.15 -1.76
CA THR A 180 -0.49 -39.95 -2.52
C THR A 180 0.55 -39.09 -3.26
N GLY A 181 0.37 -37.77 -3.28
CA GLY A 181 1.31 -36.84 -3.90
C GLY A 181 2.63 -36.67 -3.13
N PRO A 182 3.59 -35.93 -3.71
CA PRO A 182 4.91 -35.72 -3.11
C PRO A 182 4.82 -35.06 -1.72
N PRO A 183 5.42 -35.64 -0.66
CA PRO A 183 5.18 -35.21 0.72
C PRO A 183 5.60 -33.76 1.00
N GLU A 184 6.68 -33.29 0.37
CA GLU A 184 7.14 -31.90 0.50
C GLU A 184 6.14 -30.88 -0.08
N LEU A 185 5.60 -31.16 -1.27
CA LEU A 185 4.62 -30.30 -1.92
C LEU A 185 3.29 -30.30 -1.15
N VAL A 186 2.88 -31.45 -0.62
CA VAL A 186 1.68 -31.57 0.22
C VAL A 186 1.85 -30.76 1.51
N LEU A 187 3.01 -30.84 2.15
CA LEU A 187 3.30 -30.05 3.36
C LEU A 187 3.26 -28.55 3.06
N GLU A 188 3.81 -28.11 1.94
CA GLU A 188 3.74 -26.72 1.52
C GLU A 188 2.33 -26.27 1.17
N ALA A 189 1.53 -27.12 0.54
CA ALA A 189 0.13 -26.87 0.22
C ALA A 189 -0.76 -26.67 1.46
N ARG A 190 -0.29 -27.05 2.66
CA ARG A 190 -0.96 -26.79 3.95
C ARG A 190 -0.59 -25.45 4.59
N LYS A 191 0.28 -24.66 3.97
CA LYS A 191 0.83 -23.40 4.52
C LYS A 191 0.36 -22.18 3.74
N SER A 192 -0.96 -21.94 3.69
CA SER A 192 -1.52 -20.79 2.99
C SER A 192 -1.52 -19.51 3.81
N PHE A 193 -1.97 -19.55 5.07
CA PHE A 193 -2.25 -18.33 5.84
C PHE A 193 -1.06 -17.85 6.68
N TYR A 194 -0.68 -16.57 6.67
CA TYR A 194 -0.93 -15.56 5.62
C TYR A 194 0.21 -15.58 4.58
N SER A 195 0.06 -14.85 3.48
CA SER A 195 1.07 -14.82 2.40
C SER A 195 2.37 -14.15 2.85
N GLY A 196 3.46 -14.93 2.92
CA GLY A 196 4.80 -14.41 3.24
C GLY A 196 5.38 -13.53 2.13
N HIS A 197 5.11 -13.85 0.86
CA HIS A 197 5.53 -13.01 -0.27
C HIS A 197 4.89 -11.63 -0.21
N SER A 198 3.62 -11.56 0.17
CA SER A 198 2.89 -10.30 0.29
C SER A 198 3.37 -9.48 1.48
N ALA A 199 3.59 -10.13 2.63
CA ALA A 199 4.08 -9.45 3.83
C ALA A 199 5.49 -8.90 3.66
N VAL A 200 6.42 -9.67 3.10
CA VAL A 200 7.82 -9.24 2.91
C VAL A 200 7.92 -8.16 1.83
N SER A 201 7.23 -8.33 0.69
CA SER A 201 7.33 -7.36 -0.41
C SER A 201 6.77 -5.99 -0.03
N LEU A 202 5.64 -5.94 0.69
CA LEU A 202 5.07 -4.67 1.17
C LEU A 202 5.84 -4.10 2.35
N TYR A 203 6.35 -4.94 3.25
CA TYR A 203 7.26 -4.47 4.30
C TYR A 203 8.44 -3.70 3.69
N CYS A 204 9.14 -4.31 2.73
CA CYS A 204 10.31 -3.71 2.10
C CYS A 204 9.98 -2.42 1.35
N ALA A 205 8.90 -2.44 0.54
CA ALA A 205 8.46 -1.26 -0.20
C ALA A 205 8.05 -0.09 0.72
N VAL A 206 7.28 -0.36 1.77
CA VAL A 206 6.77 0.65 2.70
C VAL A 206 7.89 1.18 3.59
N TRP A 207 8.76 0.31 4.10
CA TRP A 207 9.91 0.73 4.90
C TRP A 207 10.82 1.67 4.08
N SER A 208 11.12 1.29 2.83
CA SER A 208 11.90 2.13 1.91
C SER A 208 11.20 3.46 1.60
N ALA A 209 9.88 3.44 1.38
CA ALA A 209 9.08 4.64 1.13
C ALA A 209 9.08 5.62 2.33
N LEU A 210 8.94 5.10 3.55
CA LEU A 210 9.00 5.86 4.80
C LEU A 210 10.40 6.43 5.03
N TYR A 211 11.44 5.61 4.77
CA TYR A 211 12.84 6.03 4.89
C TYR A 211 13.15 7.20 3.95
N ILE A 212 12.76 7.09 2.67
CA ILE A 212 12.91 8.16 1.68
C ILE A 212 12.15 9.41 2.13
N GLN A 213 10.90 9.29 2.60
CA GLN A 213 10.13 10.46 3.04
C GLN A 213 10.89 11.23 4.11
N ALA A 214 11.27 10.55 5.18
CA ALA A 214 11.74 11.19 6.38
C ALA A 214 13.15 11.78 6.20
N ARG A 215 13.99 11.08 5.44
CA ARG A 215 15.40 11.45 5.29
C ARG A 215 15.64 12.34 4.07
N LEU A 216 14.91 12.14 2.98
CA LEU A 216 15.13 12.83 1.70
C LEU A 216 14.09 13.93 1.43
N GLY A 217 12.91 13.87 2.06
CA GLY A 217 11.81 14.82 1.84
C GLY A 217 12.18 16.27 2.14
N SER A 218 12.92 16.52 3.23
CA SER A 218 13.41 17.86 3.58
C SER A 218 14.55 18.35 2.68
N VAL A 219 15.32 17.43 2.09
CA VAL A 219 16.56 17.74 1.36
C VAL A 219 16.31 18.07 -0.11
N LEU A 220 15.37 17.36 -0.75
CA LEU A 220 15.12 17.54 -2.17
C LEU A 220 14.40 18.84 -2.52
N ASN A 221 13.74 19.49 -1.55
CA ASN A 221 12.85 20.65 -1.74
C ASN A 221 11.90 20.54 -2.97
N ASN A 222 11.67 19.32 -3.45
CA ASN A 222 10.88 19.00 -4.62
C ASN A 222 9.75 18.09 -4.16
N ARG A 223 8.55 18.67 -4.16
CA ARG A 223 7.34 18.04 -3.60
C ARG A 223 6.77 16.91 -4.46
N ILE A 224 7.40 16.56 -5.59
CA ILE A 224 6.89 15.59 -6.57
C ILE A 224 7.73 14.30 -6.62
N VAL A 225 9.07 14.41 -6.61
CA VAL A 225 9.97 13.25 -6.81
C VAL A 225 9.80 12.19 -5.73
N VAL A 226 9.67 12.61 -4.47
CA VAL A 226 9.50 11.70 -3.34
C VAL A 226 8.19 10.89 -3.47
N PRO A 227 7.01 11.51 -3.65
CA PRO A 227 5.76 10.78 -3.91
C PRO A 227 5.82 9.81 -5.11
N ILE A 228 6.48 10.18 -6.21
CA ILE A 228 6.63 9.29 -7.38
C ILE A 228 7.48 8.08 -7.03
N SER A 229 8.62 8.27 -6.36
CA SER A 229 9.48 7.14 -5.96
C SER A 229 8.76 6.16 -5.04
N GLN A 230 8.02 6.67 -4.06
CA GLN A 230 7.22 5.86 -3.12
C GLN A 230 6.13 5.09 -3.84
N THR A 231 5.46 5.76 -4.78
CA THR A 231 4.44 5.18 -5.65
C THR A 231 4.99 3.98 -6.41
N VAL A 232 6.14 4.13 -7.07
CA VAL A 232 6.78 3.03 -7.82
C VAL A 232 7.13 1.86 -6.91
N LEU A 233 7.72 2.12 -5.74
CA LEU A 233 8.08 1.07 -4.78
C LEU A 233 6.86 0.27 -4.30
N ILE A 234 5.78 0.96 -3.94
CA ILE A 234 4.54 0.32 -3.48
C ILE A 234 3.90 -0.50 -4.63
N MET A 235 3.92 0.01 -5.86
CA MET A 235 3.41 -0.71 -7.03
C MET A 235 4.15 -2.03 -7.27
N VAL A 236 5.48 -2.03 -7.15
CA VAL A 236 6.29 -3.24 -7.27
C VAL A 236 5.93 -4.24 -6.17
N GLY A 237 5.86 -3.79 -4.90
CA GLY A 237 5.47 -4.66 -3.78
C GLY A 237 4.08 -5.28 -3.95
N LEU A 238 3.10 -4.49 -4.41
CA LEU A 238 1.76 -4.97 -4.71
C LEU A 238 1.76 -5.96 -5.90
N GLY A 239 2.59 -5.74 -6.91
CA GLY A 239 2.78 -6.67 -8.02
C GLY A 239 3.23 -8.06 -7.57
N ILE A 240 4.24 -8.11 -6.70
CA ILE A 240 4.72 -9.34 -6.08
C ILE A 240 3.58 -10.00 -5.28
N SER A 241 2.82 -9.21 -4.52
CA SER A 241 1.68 -9.72 -3.75
C SER A 241 0.60 -10.35 -4.62
N PHE A 242 0.21 -9.71 -5.71
CA PHE A 242 -0.85 -10.21 -6.60
C PHE A 242 -0.42 -11.44 -7.40
N SER A 243 0.88 -11.61 -7.67
CA SER A 243 1.39 -12.84 -8.28
C SER A 243 0.98 -14.10 -7.50
N ARG A 244 0.79 -14.00 -6.17
CA ARG A 244 0.40 -15.14 -5.34
C ARG A 244 -1.04 -15.60 -5.56
N ILE A 245 -1.90 -14.69 -6.02
CA ILE A 245 -3.27 -15.01 -6.40
C ILE A 245 -3.26 -15.67 -7.78
N THR A 246 -2.49 -15.13 -8.72
CA THR A 246 -2.40 -15.65 -10.11
C THR A 246 -1.74 -17.02 -10.18
N ASP A 247 -0.77 -17.28 -9.29
CA ASP A 247 -0.05 -18.55 -9.21
C ASP A 247 -0.82 -19.60 -8.38
N ASN A 248 -2.08 -19.33 -8.00
CA ASN A 248 -2.91 -20.16 -7.13
C ASN A 248 -2.25 -20.52 -5.78
N LYS A 249 -1.28 -19.72 -5.30
CA LYS A 249 -0.52 -20.03 -4.08
C LYS A 249 -1.24 -19.65 -2.81
N HIS A 250 -2.02 -18.58 -2.85
CA HIS A 250 -2.70 -18.03 -1.68
C HIS A 250 -4.10 -17.55 -2.02
N HIS A 251 -5.01 -17.68 -1.06
CA HIS A 251 -6.32 -17.03 -1.16
C HIS A 251 -6.14 -15.51 -1.13
N TRP A 252 -7.06 -14.77 -1.75
CA TRP A 252 -7.01 -13.30 -1.76
C TRP A 252 -6.97 -12.70 -0.35
N SER A 253 -7.64 -13.34 0.62
CA SER A 253 -7.64 -12.91 2.03
C SER A 253 -6.29 -13.13 2.71
N ASP A 254 -5.59 -14.21 2.39
CA ASP A 254 -4.24 -14.49 2.91
C ASP A 254 -3.23 -13.45 2.39
N VAL A 255 -3.39 -13.00 1.14
CA VAL A 255 -2.60 -11.93 0.53
C VAL A 255 -2.90 -10.59 1.19
N LEU A 256 -4.17 -10.27 1.41
CA LEU A 256 -4.60 -9.03 2.06
C LEU A 256 -4.06 -8.91 3.50
N VAL A 257 -4.17 -9.98 4.30
CA VAL A 257 -3.60 -9.99 5.66
C VAL A 257 -2.08 -9.85 5.62
N GLY A 258 -1.41 -10.50 4.65
CA GLY A 258 0.02 -10.32 4.45
C GLY A 258 0.40 -8.86 4.18
N ILE A 259 -0.32 -8.18 3.28
CA ILE A 259 -0.11 -6.75 3.00
C ILE A 259 -0.24 -5.91 4.27
N PHE A 260 -1.29 -6.11 5.07
CA PHE A 260 -1.50 -5.37 6.31
C PHE A 260 -0.38 -5.59 7.33
N ILE A 261 0.03 -6.85 7.55
CA ILE A 261 1.12 -7.16 8.49
C ILE A 261 2.43 -6.57 8.00
N GLY A 262 2.72 -6.63 6.69
CA GLY A 262 3.90 -6.02 6.10
C GLY A 262 3.96 -4.50 6.33
N ILE A 263 2.86 -3.79 6.05
CA ILE A 263 2.72 -2.35 6.31
C ILE A 263 2.90 -2.05 7.80
N PHE A 264 2.25 -2.83 8.67
CA PHE A 264 2.30 -2.63 10.12
C PHE A 264 3.72 -2.77 10.66
N ILE A 265 4.44 -3.83 10.30
CA ILE A 265 5.83 -4.04 10.76
C ILE A 265 6.74 -2.95 10.20
N ALA A 266 6.55 -2.54 8.93
CA ALA A 266 7.32 -1.44 8.35
C ALA A 266 7.12 -0.13 9.12
N ALA A 267 5.87 0.24 9.39
CA ALA A 267 5.54 1.42 10.19
C ALA A 267 6.09 1.31 11.62
N TYR A 268 5.88 0.18 12.29
CA TYR A 268 6.35 -0.07 13.66
C TYR A 268 7.88 0.10 13.76
N THR A 269 8.64 -0.58 12.89
CA THR A 269 10.10 -0.48 12.89
C THR A 269 10.60 0.91 12.51
N SER A 270 9.91 1.61 11.60
CA SER A 270 10.31 2.96 11.17
C SER A 270 9.99 4.05 12.18
N VAL A 271 8.99 3.85 13.04
CA VAL A 271 8.59 4.84 14.06
C VAL A 271 9.32 4.60 15.37
N PHE A 272 9.39 3.35 15.83
CA PHE A 272 9.88 3.04 17.17
C PHE A 272 11.35 2.67 17.27
N TRP A 273 11.99 2.21 16.18
CA TRP A 273 13.39 1.74 16.26
C TRP A 273 14.39 2.69 15.63
N THR A 274 14.00 3.38 14.56
CA THR A 274 14.95 4.15 13.76
C THR A 274 15.04 5.63 14.17
N ASP A 275 14.18 6.11 15.08
CA ASP A 275 14.03 7.53 15.49
C ASP A 275 14.02 8.51 14.32
N ILE A 276 13.67 8.02 13.12
CA ILE A 276 13.81 8.72 11.85
C ILE A 276 12.91 9.95 11.76
N PHE A 277 11.83 9.96 12.53
CA PHE A 277 10.87 11.05 12.63
C PHE A 277 11.06 11.92 13.88
N SER A 278 12.04 11.61 14.74
CA SER A 278 12.31 12.44 15.91
C SER A 278 13.06 13.70 15.47
N ASN A 279 12.49 14.88 15.76
CA ASN A 279 13.15 16.18 15.56
C ASN A 279 14.32 16.41 16.54
N ASN A 280 14.65 15.43 17.38
CA ASN A 280 15.59 15.60 18.50
C ASN A 280 17.02 15.08 18.19
N SER A 281 17.31 14.60 16.98
CA SER A 281 18.69 14.33 16.60
C SER A 281 19.40 15.66 16.26
N THR A 282 19.81 16.38 17.30
CA THR A 282 20.83 17.46 17.22
C THR A 282 20.61 18.46 16.10
N GLU A 283 19.43 19.09 16.04
CA GLU A 283 19.21 20.39 15.37
C GLU A 283 19.69 21.56 16.27
N SER A 284 20.82 21.38 16.94
CA SER A 284 21.59 22.48 17.53
C SER A 284 22.83 22.70 16.66
N GLU A 285 22.61 23.01 15.38
CA GLU A 285 23.42 23.96 14.61
C GLU A 285 22.89 24.05 13.17
N THR A 286 22.68 25.29 12.74
CA THR A 286 22.50 25.78 11.37
C THR A 286 21.13 25.59 10.70
N GLN A 287 20.34 26.68 10.79
CA GLN A 287 19.34 27.04 9.79
C GLN A 287 19.97 26.99 8.38
N PRO A 288 19.32 26.38 7.38
CA PRO A 288 19.82 26.41 6.01
C PRO A 288 19.61 27.79 5.39
N LEU A 289 20.69 28.37 4.89
CA LEU A 289 20.67 29.51 3.97
C LEU A 289 19.86 29.11 2.72
N VAL A 290 18.81 29.90 2.45
CA VAL A 290 17.93 29.75 1.30
C VAL A 290 18.74 29.89 0.01
N LEU A 291 18.88 28.79 -0.74
CA LEU A 291 19.35 28.83 -2.12
C LEU A 291 18.19 28.49 -3.06
N SER A 292 18.06 29.32 -4.09
CA SER A 292 17.01 29.31 -5.11
C SER A 292 16.83 27.96 -5.82
N PRO A 293 15.59 27.59 -6.21
CA PRO A 293 15.32 26.33 -6.87
C PRO A 293 15.72 26.39 -8.35
N THR A 294 16.63 25.50 -8.77
CA THR A 294 16.73 25.08 -10.17
C THR A 294 15.68 24.01 -10.44
N THR A 295 14.66 24.40 -11.19
CA THR A 295 13.59 23.57 -11.70
C THR A 295 14.12 22.55 -12.71
N HIS A 296 14.43 21.34 -12.26
CA HIS A 296 14.40 20.19 -13.18
C HIS A 296 12.95 19.74 -13.34
N LEU A 297 12.36 20.16 -14.46
CA LEU A 297 11.07 19.73 -14.96
C LEU A 297 11.16 18.22 -15.27
N THR A 298 10.83 17.36 -14.30
CA THR A 298 10.58 15.94 -14.59
C THR A 298 9.37 15.86 -15.53
N ARG A 299 9.64 15.42 -16.75
CA ARG A 299 8.67 15.38 -17.85
C ARG A 299 7.51 14.46 -17.48
N TYR A 300 6.30 14.87 -17.90
CA TYR A 300 5.08 14.05 -17.94
C TYR A 300 5.25 12.69 -18.65
N SER A 301 6.39 12.41 -19.29
CA SER A 301 6.70 11.20 -20.03
C SER A 301 6.65 9.92 -19.21
N ASP A 302 6.96 9.96 -17.92
CA ASP A 302 7.11 8.73 -17.12
C ASP A 302 5.76 8.07 -16.81
N VAL A 303 4.68 8.85 -16.72
CA VAL A 303 3.30 8.35 -16.57
C VAL A 303 2.82 7.67 -17.85
N PHE A 304 3.20 8.20 -19.01
CA PHE A 304 2.89 7.58 -20.31
C PHE A 304 3.65 6.28 -20.52
N ILE A 305 4.92 6.21 -20.08
CA ILE A 305 5.70 4.96 -20.12
C ILE A 305 5.05 3.89 -19.24
N ALA A 306 4.58 4.24 -18.04
CA ALA A 306 3.88 3.29 -17.18
C ALA A 306 2.59 2.76 -17.82
N ASP A 307 1.72 3.62 -18.38
CA ASP A 307 0.50 3.16 -19.07
C ASP A 307 0.81 2.29 -20.29
N TYR A 308 1.87 2.62 -21.04
CA TYR A 308 2.31 1.84 -22.19
C TYR A 308 2.88 0.47 -21.79
N MET A 309 3.72 0.41 -20.75
CA MET A 309 4.24 -0.84 -20.20
C MET A 309 3.14 -1.76 -19.66
N LEU A 310 2.09 -1.19 -19.05
CA LEU A 310 0.92 -1.94 -18.60
C LEU A 310 0.13 -2.56 -19.76
N LYS A 311 0.01 -1.85 -20.89
CA LYS A 311 -0.63 -2.38 -22.11
C LYS A 311 0.19 -3.50 -22.74
N LEU A 312 1.51 -3.39 -22.74
CA LEU A 312 2.41 -4.41 -23.32
C LEU A 312 2.40 -5.74 -22.56
N ARG A 313 2.13 -5.75 -21.26
CA ARG A 313 2.13 -6.98 -20.43
C ARG A 313 1.04 -7.98 -20.82
N GLY A 314 -0.05 -7.51 -21.43
CA GLY A 314 -1.25 -8.31 -21.67
C GLY A 314 -2.01 -8.63 -20.37
N ASN A 315 -3.19 -9.24 -20.51
CA ASN A 315 -4.00 -9.64 -19.36
C ASN A 315 -3.74 -11.09 -18.98
N THR A 316 -3.66 -11.37 -17.69
CA THR A 316 -3.69 -12.74 -17.18
C THR A 316 -5.04 -13.38 -17.53
N ILE A 317 -5.00 -14.50 -18.25
CA ILE A 317 -6.19 -15.33 -18.50
C ILE A 317 -6.31 -16.32 -17.35
N ARG A 318 -7.44 -16.25 -16.64
CA ARG A 318 -7.77 -17.17 -15.56
C ARG A 318 -8.79 -18.20 -16.03
N GLY A 319 -8.64 -19.44 -15.58
CA GLY A 319 -9.62 -20.50 -15.74
C GLY A 319 -10.82 -20.36 -14.81
N PHE A 320 -11.82 -21.20 -14.98
CA PHE A 320 -13.04 -21.23 -14.15
C PHE A 320 -13.51 -22.66 -13.91
N PHE A 321 -14.34 -22.84 -12.88
CA PHE A 321 -15.08 -24.09 -12.65
C PHE A 321 -16.41 -24.04 -13.40
N CYS A 322 -16.81 -25.14 -14.03
CA CYS A 322 -18.09 -25.22 -14.76
C CYS A 322 -19.31 -24.98 -13.87
N VAL A 323 -19.22 -25.32 -12.58
CA VAL A 323 -20.30 -25.14 -11.60
C VAL A 323 -20.29 -23.78 -10.89
N ASP A 324 -19.30 -22.91 -11.11
CA ASP A 324 -19.19 -21.66 -10.35
C ASP A 324 -20.37 -20.72 -10.63
N PRO A 325 -21.38 -20.62 -9.74
CA PRO A 325 -22.58 -19.85 -10.02
C PRO A 325 -22.28 -18.35 -10.06
N THR A 326 -21.13 -17.92 -9.53
CA THR A 326 -20.79 -16.51 -9.40
C THR A 326 -20.46 -15.86 -10.73
N ILE A 327 -20.22 -16.62 -11.81
CA ILE A 327 -19.87 -16.13 -13.16
C ILE A 327 -20.98 -16.31 -14.22
N HIS A 328 -22.16 -16.80 -13.82
CA HIS A 328 -23.31 -17.09 -14.70
C HIS A 328 -24.40 -15.99 -14.71
N TYR A 329 -24.11 -14.81 -14.18
CA TYR A 329 -25.10 -13.74 -14.12
C TYR A 329 -25.32 -13.14 -15.52
N THR A 330 -26.49 -12.55 -15.75
CA THR A 330 -26.77 -11.86 -17.01
C THR A 330 -26.05 -10.51 -17.07
N LYS A 331 -25.60 -10.12 -18.27
CA LYS A 331 -25.01 -8.82 -18.53
C LYS A 331 -26.10 -7.75 -18.48
N LYS A 332 -26.03 -6.85 -17.50
CA LYS A 332 -26.89 -5.66 -17.39
C LYS A 332 -26.20 -4.41 -17.92
N ALA A 333 -26.99 -3.42 -18.32
CA ALA A 333 -26.50 -2.07 -18.59
C ALA A 333 -25.93 -1.44 -17.31
N SER A 334 -24.97 -0.52 -17.45
CA SER A 334 -24.39 0.17 -16.29
C SER A 334 -25.31 1.31 -15.85
N THR A 335 -25.74 1.32 -14.59
CA THR A 335 -26.48 2.44 -13.98
C THR A 335 -25.67 3.74 -14.07
N VAL A 336 -24.36 3.65 -13.80
CA VAL A 336 -23.40 4.74 -14.00
C VAL A 336 -22.37 4.33 -15.05
N THR A 337 -22.32 5.05 -16.17
CA THR A 337 -21.33 4.80 -17.23
C THR A 337 -19.95 5.28 -16.83
N SER A 338 -18.89 4.74 -17.44
CA SER A 338 -17.50 5.14 -17.15
C SER A 338 -17.24 6.63 -17.42
N LEU A 339 -17.91 7.22 -18.42
CA LEU A 339 -17.80 8.66 -18.72
C LEU A 339 -18.47 9.50 -17.63
N GLN A 340 -19.71 9.18 -17.25
CA GLN A 340 -20.43 9.86 -16.17
C GLN A 340 -19.67 9.76 -14.84
N HIS A 341 -19.12 8.58 -14.54
CA HIS A 341 -18.30 8.34 -13.36
C HIS A 341 -17.07 9.26 -13.30
N ARG A 342 -16.33 9.39 -14.40
CA ARG A 342 -15.14 10.27 -14.48
C ARG A 342 -15.53 11.74 -14.34
N ILE A 343 -16.55 12.18 -15.07
CA ILE A 343 -17.04 13.56 -15.01
C ILE A 343 -17.48 13.91 -13.59
N TYR A 344 -18.28 13.05 -12.96
CA TYR A 344 -18.75 13.23 -11.59
C TYR A 344 -17.60 13.40 -10.60
N ASN A 345 -16.61 12.50 -10.63
CA ASN A 345 -15.51 12.50 -9.66
C ASN A 345 -14.54 13.68 -9.82
N ILE A 346 -14.15 14.00 -11.07
CA ILE A 346 -13.30 15.16 -11.34
C ILE A 346 -14.01 16.46 -10.95
N THR A 347 -15.30 16.57 -11.31
CA THR A 347 -16.11 17.75 -10.97
C THR A 347 -16.27 17.90 -9.47
N LEU A 348 -16.58 16.82 -8.74
CA LEU A 348 -16.69 16.83 -7.27
C LEU A 348 -15.43 17.39 -6.61
N MET A 349 -14.25 16.91 -7.03
CA MET A 349 -12.99 17.36 -6.44
C MET A 349 -12.70 18.81 -6.79
N ILE A 350 -12.68 19.16 -8.08
CA ILE A 350 -12.30 20.50 -8.54
C ILE A 350 -13.30 21.55 -8.02
N ALA A 351 -14.61 21.31 -8.20
CA ALA A 351 -15.63 22.25 -7.76
C ALA A 351 -15.60 22.46 -6.24
N SER A 352 -15.37 21.41 -5.45
CA SER A 352 -15.26 21.55 -3.99
C SER A 352 -14.09 22.47 -3.58
N VAL A 353 -12.93 22.35 -4.24
CA VAL A 353 -11.77 23.23 -3.97
C VAL A 353 -12.10 24.68 -4.32
N PHE A 354 -12.64 24.91 -5.52
CA PHE A 354 -13.00 26.25 -5.98
C PHE A 354 -14.06 26.91 -5.07
N ILE A 355 -15.15 26.21 -4.76
CA ILE A 355 -16.23 26.73 -3.92
C ILE A 355 -15.73 27.07 -2.52
N VAL A 356 -14.96 26.17 -1.90
CA VAL A 356 -14.46 26.38 -0.55
C VAL A 356 -13.45 27.52 -0.51
N GLU A 357 -12.45 27.57 -1.40
CA GLU A 357 -11.45 28.63 -1.35
C GLU A 357 -12.05 29.99 -1.77
N ALA A 358 -13.02 30.04 -2.69
CA ALA A 358 -13.76 31.25 -2.99
C ALA A 358 -14.58 31.73 -1.79
N TYR A 359 -15.30 30.84 -1.11
CA TYR A 359 -16.05 31.17 0.09
C TYR A 359 -15.14 31.68 1.21
N ARG A 360 -13.99 31.02 1.44
CA ARG A 360 -12.97 31.45 2.41
C ARG A 360 -12.41 32.82 2.06
N HIS A 361 -12.18 33.09 0.77
CA HIS A 361 -11.71 34.41 0.31
C HIS A 361 -12.74 35.52 0.59
N LEU A 362 -14.03 35.24 0.38
CA LEU A 362 -15.11 36.22 0.60
C LEU A 362 -15.40 36.49 2.09
N THR A 363 -15.07 35.55 2.98
CA THR A 363 -15.42 35.61 4.40
C THR A 363 -14.27 35.97 5.34
N GLN A 364 -13.01 35.87 4.89
CA GLN A 364 -11.85 36.24 5.69
C GLN A 364 -11.58 37.77 5.66
N ASN A 365 -11.05 38.30 6.76
CA ASN A 365 -10.75 39.73 6.95
C ASN A 365 -9.78 40.26 5.86
N PRO A 366 -9.98 41.50 5.34
CA PRO A 366 -9.16 42.06 4.25
C PRO A 366 -7.66 42.22 4.57
N ARG A 367 -7.24 42.16 5.84
CA ARG A 367 -5.81 42.13 6.22
C ARG A 367 -5.09 40.82 5.82
N TYR A 368 -5.81 39.77 5.45
CA TYR A 368 -5.24 38.52 4.95
C TYR A 368 -5.11 38.50 3.42
N LEU A 369 -5.74 39.45 2.71
CA LEU A 369 -5.74 39.58 1.25
C LEU A 369 -4.46 40.23 0.68
N GLU A 370 -3.62 40.82 1.53
CA GLU A 370 -2.47 41.63 1.10
C GLU A 370 -1.23 40.81 0.70
N TYR A 371 -1.23 39.50 0.96
CA TYR A 371 -0.06 38.65 0.72
C TYR A 371 -0.05 38.08 -0.70
N VAL A 372 0.82 38.65 -1.51
CA VAL A 372 1.08 38.29 -2.89
C VAL A 372 2.32 37.42 -2.96
N TYR A 373 2.20 36.20 -3.51
CA TYR A 373 3.38 35.39 -3.80
C TYR A 373 4.11 35.95 -5.01
N ARG A 374 5.43 36.15 -4.86
CA ARG A 374 6.29 36.66 -5.93
C ARG A 374 6.98 35.50 -6.63
N ILE A 375 6.61 35.23 -7.89
CA ILE A 375 7.35 34.31 -8.76
C ILE A 375 8.09 35.17 -9.79
N GLY A 376 9.35 35.47 -9.54
CA GLY A 376 10.13 36.40 -10.37
C GLY A 376 9.56 37.82 -10.34
N SER A 377 9.03 38.31 -11.47
CA SER A 377 8.41 39.63 -11.59
C SER A 377 6.88 39.62 -11.45
N THR A 378 6.23 38.45 -11.40
CA THR A 378 4.77 38.35 -11.36
C THR A 378 4.24 38.14 -9.94
N HIS A 379 3.11 38.80 -9.69
CA HIS A 379 2.41 38.87 -8.42
C HIS A 379 1.19 37.96 -8.46
N ILE A 380 1.17 36.88 -7.67
CA ILE A 380 0.10 35.87 -7.68
C ILE A 380 -0.72 35.95 -6.38
N PRO A 381 -2.07 36.02 -6.47
CA PRO A 381 -2.94 35.98 -5.29
C PRO A 381 -2.82 34.66 -4.52
N LYS A 382 -2.77 34.73 -3.18
CA LYS A 382 -2.69 33.58 -2.29
C LYS A 382 -3.80 32.54 -2.49
N TYR A 383 -5.04 32.98 -2.74
CA TYR A 383 -6.16 32.06 -2.98
C TYR A 383 -5.94 31.21 -4.23
N LEU A 384 -5.33 31.78 -5.28
CA LEU A 384 -5.03 31.07 -6.52
C LEU A 384 -3.94 30.02 -6.30
N VAL A 385 -2.91 30.35 -5.51
CA VAL A 385 -1.86 29.38 -5.12
C VAL A 385 -2.44 28.21 -4.34
N ASN A 386 -3.35 28.47 -3.39
CA ASN A 386 -4.03 27.41 -2.65
C ASN A 386 -4.85 26.50 -3.57
N ILE A 387 -5.66 27.09 -4.46
CA ILE A 387 -6.48 26.34 -5.43
C ILE A 387 -5.58 25.43 -6.28
N LEU A 388 -4.54 25.98 -6.90
CA LEU A 388 -3.62 25.22 -7.74
C LEU A 388 -2.92 24.12 -6.97
N THR A 389 -2.51 24.39 -5.73
CA THR A 389 -1.81 23.41 -4.89
C THR A 389 -2.70 22.25 -4.48
N PHE A 390 -3.91 22.53 -3.96
CA PHE A 390 -4.83 21.46 -3.55
C PHE A 390 -5.35 20.68 -4.75
N ILE A 391 -5.65 21.33 -5.88
CA ILE A 391 -5.96 20.63 -7.13
C ILE A 391 -4.78 19.72 -7.50
N GLY A 392 -3.56 20.23 -7.53
CA GLY A 392 -2.36 19.46 -7.85
C GLY A 392 -2.21 18.18 -7.01
N TYR A 393 -2.24 18.30 -5.67
CA TYR A 393 -2.15 17.13 -4.79
C TYR A 393 -3.27 16.12 -5.01
N SER A 394 -4.49 16.64 -5.14
CA SER A 394 -5.68 15.82 -5.33
C SER A 394 -5.63 15.01 -6.64
N GLN A 395 -5.13 15.61 -7.72
CA GLN A 395 -5.01 15.00 -9.04
C GLN A 395 -3.86 13.99 -9.10
N VAL A 396 -2.74 14.23 -8.41
CA VAL A 396 -1.63 13.26 -8.32
C VAL A 396 -2.12 11.93 -7.72
N GLY A 397 -2.86 11.99 -6.61
CA GLY A 397 -3.42 10.78 -6.01
C GLY A 397 -4.52 10.13 -6.86
N TYR A 398 -5.31 10.91 -7.61
CA TYR A 398 -6.29 10.40 -8.56
C TYR A 398 -5.63 9.59 -9.68
N ILE A 399 -4.59 10.16 -10.31
CA ILE A 399 -3.81 9.50 -11.38
C ILE A 399 -3.18 8.21 -10.85
N PHE A 400 -2.61 8.26 -9.64
CA PHE A 400 -2.03 7.08 -9.01
C PHE A 400 -3.06 5.96 -8.80
N ASN A 401 -4.26 6.29 -8.31
CA ASN A 401 -5.32 5.32 -8.10
C ASN A 401 -5.75 4.66 -9.43
N GLU A 402 -5.90 5.44 -10.51
CA GLU A 402 -6.22 4.91 -11.85
C GLU A 402 -5.14 3.95 -12.38
N LEU A 403 -3.86 4.31 -12.24
CA LEU A 403 -2.74 3.45 -12.64
C LEU A 403 -2.70 2.16 -11.82
N LEU A 404 -2.93 2.26 -10.50
CA LEU A 404 -2.99 1.10 -9.61
C LEU A 404 -4.12 0.15 -10.03
N VAL A 405 -5.32 0.67 -10.30
CA VAL A 405 -6.46 -0.14 -10.77
C VAL A 405 -6.12 -0.88 -12.06
N LYS A 406 -5.55 -0.19 -13.07
CA LYS A 406 -5.16 -0.81 -14.34
C LYS A 406 -4.16 -1.94 -14.12
N PHE A 407 -3.15 -1.70 -13.30
CA PHE A 407 -2.14 -2.69 -12.96
C PHE A 407 -2.72 -3.90 -12.23
N VAL A 408 -3.56 -3.68 -11.21
CA VAL A 408 -4.15 -4.76 -10.41
C VAL A 408 -5.08 -5.62 -11.25
N LYS A 409 -5.97 -4.98 -12.03
CA LYS A 409 -6.92 -5.68 -12.89
C LYS A 409 -6.23 -6.52 -13.96
N GLY A 410 -5.21 -5.97 -14.61
CA GLY A 410 -4.40 -6.70 -15.60
C GLY A 410 -3.61 -7.85 -14.98
N SER A 411 -3.14 -7.68 -13.74
CA SER A 411 -2.39 -8.72 -13.02
C SER A 411 -3.27 -9.89 -12.61
N ILE A 412 -4.42 -9.65 -11.97
CA ILE A 412 -5.21 -10.71 -11.32
C ILE A 412 -6.09 -11.48 -12.32
N GLY A 413 -6.70 -10.79 -13.30
CA GLY A 413 -7.55 -11.46 -14.30
C GLY A 413 -8.81 -12.13 -13.72
N ARG A 414 -9.34 -11.66 -12.58
CA ARG A 414 -10.56 -12.25 -11.98
C ARG A 414 -11.76 -12.03 -12.90
N LEU A 415 -12.50 -13.11 -13.16
CA LEU A 415 -13.71 -13.10 -14.00
C LEU A 415 -14.86 -12.36 -13.31
N ARG A 416 -15.60 -11.58 -14.11
CA ARG A 416 -16.79 -10.84 -13.67
C ARG A 416 -18.00 -11.75 -13.53
N PRO A 417 -19.04 -11.31 -12.79
CA PRO A 417 -20.24 -12.11 -12.64
C PRO A 417 -20.96 -12.44 -13.94
N TYR A 418 -20.85 -11.60 -14.97
CA TYR A 418 -21.48 -11.84 -16.27
C TYR A 418 -20.58 -12.52 -17.31
N PHE A 419 -19.42 -13.05 -16.89
CA PHE A 419 -18.41 -13.57 -17.82
C PHE A 419 -18.96 -14.62 -18.78
N TYR A 420 -19.76 -15.57 -18.29
CA TYR A 420 -20.27 -16.67 -19.11
C TYR A 420 -21.18 -16.16 -20.23
N ALA A 421 -22.03 -15.18 -19.94
CA ALA A 421 -22.96 -14.57 -20.90
C ALA A 421 -22.26 -13.81 -22.04
N VAL A 422 -21.00 -13.40 -21.84
CA VAL A 422 -20.22 -12.65 -22.84
C VAL A 422 -19.19 -13.52 -23.55
N CYS A 423 -18.49 -14.40 -22.83
CA CYS A 423 -17.45 -15.24 -23.42
C CYS A 423 -18.04 -16.35 -24.29
N ASN A 424 -19.12 -17.00 -23.86
CA ASN A 424 -19.63 -18.25 -24.44
C ASN A 424 -18.49 -19.26 -24.74
N PRO A 425 -17.85 -19.82 -23.69
CA PRO A 425 -16.62 -20.58 -23.83
C PRO A 425 -16.84 -21.91 -24.56
N LEU A 426 -15.96 -22.23 -25.53
CA LEU A 426 -15.84 -23.57 -26.14
C LEU A 426 -14.58 -24.30 -25.64
N PRO A 427 -14.61 -25.65 -25.55
CA PRO A 427 -15.77 -26.52 -25.85
C PRO A 427 -16.75 -26.62 -24.67
N ILE A 428 -18.04 -26.35 -24.91
CA ILE A 428 -19.13 -26.53 -23.93
C ILE A 428 -19.27 -28.02 -23.54
N LYS A 429 -18.91 -28.92 -24.47
CA LYS A 429 -18.92 -30.36 -24.26
C LYS A 429 -18.01 -30.83 -23.12
N GLU A 430 -16.93 -30.12 -22.79
CA GLU A 430 -16.12 -30.49 -21.61
C GLU A 430 -16.87 -30.22 -20.30
N CYS A 431 -17.72 -29.19 -20.21
CA CYS A 431 -18.55 -29.00 -19.01
C CYS A 431 -19.74 -29.97 -18.93
N GLU A 432 -20.16 -30.56 -20.05
CA GLU A 432 -21.28 -31.53 -20.12
C GLU A 432 -20.82 -33.00 -20.04
N GLU A 433 -19.63 -33.33 -20.53
CA GLU A 433 -19.06 -34.70 -20.56
C GLU A 433 -18.09 -34.97 -19.40
N LEU A 434 -17.51 -33.94 -18.75
CA LEU A 434 -16.59 -34.09 -17.61
C LEU A 434 -17.29 -33.83 -16.26
N ASN A 435 -16.68 -34.33 -15.17
CA ASN A 435 -17.16 -34.09 -13.81
C ASN A 435 -17.43 -32.60 -13.57
N PRO A 436 -18.61 -32.20 -13.04
CA PRO A 436 -19.01 -30.80 -12.87
C PRO A 436 -18.02 -29.94 -12.05
N ASN A 437 -17.18 -30.59 -11.25
CA ASN A 437 -16.15 -29.98 -10.40
C ASN A 437 -14.81 -29.71 -11.12
N SER A 438 -14.70 -29.90 -12.44
CA SER A 438 -13.44 -29.69 -13.17
C SER A 438 -13.11 -28.21 -13.37
N TYR A 439 -11.83 -27.86 -13.20
CA TYR A 439 -11.28 -26.54 -13.50
C TYR A 439 -10.80 -26.47 -14.95
N ILE A 440 -11.33 -25.53 -15.75
CA ILE A 440 -10.96 -25.37 -17.16
C ILE A 440 -9.99 -24.20 -17.31
N GLU A 441 -8.77 -24.50 -17.78
CA GLU A 441 -7.75 -23.48 -18.09
C GLU A 441 -7.73 -23.08 -19.57
N ASN A 442 -7.93 -24.04 -20.47
CA ASN A 442 -7.84 -23.86 -21.91
C ASN A 442 -9.24 -23.74 -22.52
N TYR A 443 -9.69 -22.52 -22.76
CA TYR A 443 -10.98 -22.25 -23.40
C TYR A 443 -10.87 -21.14 -24.44
N GLN A 444 -11.73 -21.18 -25.45
CA GLN A 444 -11.86 -20.13 -26.45
C GLN A 444 -13.21 -19.42 -26.29
N CYS A 445 -13.19 -18.08 -26.28
CA CYS A 445 -14.42 -17.29 -26.22
C CYS A 445 -14.91 -16.98 -27.64
N GLN A 446 -16.20 -17.14 -27.89
CA GLN A 446 -16.85 -16.78 -29.15
C GLN A 446 -17.37 -15.33 -29.19
N GLY A 447 -17.50 -14.70 -28.02
CA GLY A 447 -18.00 -13.34 -27.91
C GLY A 447 -17.05 -12.27 -28.46
N ASN A 448 -17.53 -11.02 -28.49
CA ASN A 448 -16.74 -9.87 -28.90
C ASN A 448 -15.48 -9.72 -28.02
N PHE A 449 -14.31 -9.61 -28.65
CA PHE A 449 -13.01 -9.53 -28.00
C PHE A 449 -12.95 -8.49 -26.88
N ASP A 450 -13.40 -7.26 -27.14
CA ASP A 450 -13.34 -6.16 -26.17
C ASP A 450 -14.20 -6.43 -24.93
N GLU A 451 -15.37 -7.03 -25.14
CA GLU A 451 -16.30 -7.32 -24.04
C GLU A 451 -15.80 -8.48 -23.17
N VAL A 452 -15.19 -9.48 -23.81
CA VAL A 452 -14.55 -10.61 -23.13
C VAL A 452 -13.35 -10.13 -22.34
N GLU A 453 -12.53 -9.26 -22.92
CA GLU A 453 -11.38 -8.68 -22.24
C GLU A 453 -11.80 -7.91 -20.98
N GLU A 454 -12.87 -7.12 -21.09
CA GLU A 454 -13.44 -6.39 -19.98
C GLU A 454 -14.08 -7.32 -18.93
N ALA A 455 -14.68 -8.44 -19.36
CA ALA A 455 -15.23 -9.47 -18.47
C ALA A 455 -14.15 -10.22 -17.66
N ARG A 456 -12.90 -10.21 -18.09
CA ARG A 456 -11.74 -10.78 -17.36
C ARG A 456 -11.16 -9.82 -16.30
N ARG A 457 -11.70 -8.60 -16.17
CA ARG A 457 -11.14 -7.53 -15.32
C ARG A 457 -12.09 -7.14 -14.18
N SER A 458 -12.37 -8.08 -13.26
CA SER A 458 -13.24 -7.83 -12.11
C SER A 458 -12.51 -7.21 -10.91
N PHE A 459 -11.41 -7.80 -10.44
CA PHE A 459 -10.80 -7.41 -9.16
C PHE A 459 -9.77 -6.28 -9.30
N TYR A 460 -9.78 -5.24 -8.47
CA TYR A 460 -10.90 -4.74 -7.66
C TYR A 460 -11.67 -3.67 -8.45
N SER A 461 -12.83 -3.24 -7.95
CA SER A 461 -13.69 -2.30 -8.68
C SER A 461 -13.03 -0.93 -8.85
N GLY A 462 -12.73 -0.57 -10.10
CA GLY A 462 -12.18 0.74 -10.48
C GLY A 462 -13.16 1.89 -10.24
N HIS A 463 -14.46 1.65 -10.38
CA HIS A 463 -15.47 2.66 -10.06
C HIS A 463 -15.51 2.94 -8.56
N SER A 464 -15.45 1.88 -7.75
CA SER A 464 -15.55 1.99 -6.29
C SER A 464 -14.34 2.67 -5.67
N THR A 465 -13.12 2.27 -6.07
CA THR A 465 -11.88 2.86 -5.55
C THR A 465 -11.70 4.33 -5.92
N VAL A 466 -11.98 4.71 -7.16
CA VAL A 466 -11.82 6.08 -7.63
C VAL A 466 -12.88 6.96 -6.98
N THR A 467 -14.14 6.51 -6.95
CA THR A 467 -15.20 7.26 -6.29
C THR A 467 -14.94 7.44 -4.80
N MET A 468 -14.54 6.38 -4.08
CA MET A 468 -14.25 6.50 -2.65
C MET A 468 -13.00 7.31 -2.36
N TYR A 469 -12.00 7.29 -3.25
CA TYR A 469 -10.88 8.22 -3.15
C TYR A 469 -11.36 9.67 -3.26
N CYS A 470 -12.10 10.01 -4.32
CA CYS A 470 -12.58 11.38 -4.55
C CYS A 470 -13.52 11.85 -3.43
N ALA A 471 -14.50 11.03 -3.06
CA ALA A 471 -15.47 11.34 -2.02
C ALA A 471 -14.78 11.52 -0.65
N PHE A 472 -13.92 10.58 -0.25
CA PHE A 472 -13.27 10.63 1.05
C PHE A 472 -12.23 11.76 1.13
N TRP A 473 -11.48 12.01 0.05
CA TRP A 473 -10.58 13.15 -0.04
C TRP A 473 -11.36 14.47 0.13
N THR A 474 -12.49 14.63 -0.56
CA THR A 474 -13.34 15.83 -0.43
C THR A 474 -13.91 15.95 0.98
N VAL A 475 -14.33 14.85 1.61
CA VAL A 475 -14.80 14.85 3.01
C VAL A 475 -13.72 15.40 3.96
N LEU A 476 -12.48 14.92 3.83
CA LEU A 476 -11.34 15.41 4.62
C LEU A 476 -11.01 16.87 4.30
N TYR A 477 -11.11 17.27 3.03
CA TYR A 477 -10.91 18.65 2.59
C TYR A 477 -11.93 19.61 3.21
N LEU A 478 -13.23 19.26 3.18
CA LEU A 478 -14.28 20.04 3.85
C LEU A 478 -14.03 20.13 5.35
N GLN A 479 -13.59 19.03 5.98
CA GLN A 479 -13.27 19.00 7.41
C GLN A 479 -12.14 19.96 7.77
N ALA A 480 -11.08 20.00 6.96
CA ALA A 480 -9.91 20.82 7.23
C ALA A 480 -10.12 22.30 6.90
N ARG A 481 -10.83 22.60 5.80
CA ARG A 481 -10.85 23.95 5.20
C ARG A 481 -12.18 24.68 5.37
N LEU A 482 -13.30 23.98 5.26
CA LEU A 482 -14.62 24.61 5.33
C LEU A 482 -15.11 24.76 6.78
N LYS A 483 -14.89 23.75 7.63
CA LYS A 483 -15.30 23.76 9.04
C LYS A 483 -14.80 24.97 9.84
N PRO A 484 -13.52 25.40 9.74
CA PRO A 484 -13.06 26.56 10.51
C PRO A 484 -13.74 27.88 10.14
N VAL A 485 -14.28 27.98 8.91
CA VAL A 485 -14.86 29.23 8.39
C VAL A 485 -16.36 29.30 8.62
N LEU A 486 -17.09 28.20 8.45
CA LEU A 486 -18.54 28.19 8.67
C LEU A 486 -18.94 28.32 10.15
N GLN A 487 -18.07 27.94 11.09
CA GLN A 487 -18.35 27.86 12.53
C GLN A 487 -19.59 27.02 12.92
N ASN A 488 -20.26 26.40 11.95
CA ASN A 488 -21.43 25.54 12.09
C ASN A 488 -21.08 24.12 11.62
N ASN A 489 -20.90 23.23 12.60
CA ASN A 489 -20.51 21.84 12.35
C ASN A 489 -21.59 21.02 11.62
N VAL A 490 -22.86 21.44 11.71
CA VAL A 490 -23.99 20.68 11.14
C VAL A 490 -23.96 20.71 9.61
N ILE A 491 -23.77 21.88 9.01
CA ILE A 491 -23.75 22.04 7.54
C ILE A 491 -22.62 21.21 6.93
N VAL A 492 -21.42 21.27 7.51
CA VAL A 492 -20.27 20.50 7.03
C VAL A 492 -20.55 19.00 7.13
N SER A 493 -21.13 18.54 8.23
CA SER A 493 -21.46 17.12 8.44
C SER A 493 -22.53 16.63 7.46
N ILE A 494 -23.52 17.47 7.13
CA ILE A 494 -24.55 17.16 6.13
C ILE A 494 -23.90 17.01 4.74
N LEU A 495 -23.05 17.95 4.33
CA LEU A 495 -22.34 17.87 3.05
C LEU A 495 -21.46 16.62 2.96
N GLN A 496 -20.71 16.31 4.01
CA GLN A 496 -19.87 15.11 4.08
C GLN A 496 -20.71 13.82 3.98
N SER A 497 -21.88 13.80 4.63
CA SER A 497 -22.80 12.66 4.58
C SER A 497 -23.36 12.44 3.18
N PHE A 498 -23.79 13.50 2.48
CA PHE A 498 -24.28 13.40 1.10
C PHE A 498 -23.20 12.93 0.13
N ILE A 499 -21.98 13.45 0.25
CA ILE A 499 -20.84 13.03 -0.58
C ILE A 499 -20.53 11.54 -0.35
N THR A 500 -20.50 11.10 0.91
CA THR A 500 -20.25 9.70 1.25
C THR A 500 -21.37 8.79 0.75
N ALA A 501 -22.63 9.19 0.92
CA ALA A 501 -23.79 8.44 0.44
C ALA A 501 -23.81 8.32 -1.09
N GLY A 502 -23.51 9.40 -1.81
CA GLY A 502 -23.37 9.38 -3.27
C GLY A 502 -22.24 8.45 -3.74
N GLY A 503 -21.12 8.45 -3.01
CA GLY A 503 -20.01 7.53 -3.28
C GLY A 503 -20.39 6.06 -3.07
N LEU A 504 -21.07 5.75 -1.97
CA LEU A 504 -21.57 4.41 -1.66
C LEU A 504 -22.65 3.94 -2.65
N PHE A 505 -23.53 4.83 -3.10
CA PHE A 505 -24.51 4.52 -4.14
C PHE A 505 -23.83 4.02 -5.43
N ILE A 506 -22.79 4.73 -5.90
CA ILE A 506 -22.01 4.28 -7.07
C ILE A 506 -21.38 2.91 -6.80
N CYS A 507 -20.85 2.67 -5.59
CA CYS A 507 -20.28 1.37 -5.22
C CYS A 507 -21.31 0.24 -5.28
N CYS A 508 -22.49 0.44 -4.67
CA CYS A 508 -23.58 -0.54 -4.67
C CYS A 508 -24.14 -0.78 -6.08
N SER A 509 -24.17 0.23 -6.93
CA SER A 509 -24.60 0.08 -8.33
C SER A 509 -23.77 -0.96 -9.08
N ARG A 510 -22.47 -1.10 -8.78
CA ARG A 510 -21.59 -2.10 -9.42
C ARG A 510 -21.97 -3.54 -9.09
N ILE A 511 -22.52 -3.76 -7.90
CA ILE A 511 -23.03 -5.07 -7.47
C ILE A 511 -24.38 -5.32 -8.17
N SER A 512 -25.30 -4.36 -8.11
CA SER A 512 -26.63 -4.46 -8.72
C SER A 512 -26.59 -4.66 -10.25
N ASP A 513 -25.65 -3.99 -10.92
CA ASP A 513 -25.40 -4.08 -12.38
C ASP A 513 -24.64 -5.38 -12.77
N ASN A 514 -24.41 -6.29 -11.84
CA ASN A 514 -23.61 -7.52 -11.99
C ASN A 514 -22.17 -7.27 -12.47
N LYS A 515 -21.63 -6.04 -12.34
CA LYS A 515 -20.31 -5.70 -12.88
C LYS A 515 -19.16 -6.26 -12.06
N HIS A 516 -19.37 -6.37 -10.75
CA HIS A 516 -18.33 -6.75 -9.80
C HIS A 516 -18.92 -7.61 -8.69
N HIS A 517 -18.10 -8.51 -8.14
CA HIS A 517 -18.43 -9.21 -6.92
C HIS A 517 -18.43 -8.22 -5.74
N TRP A 518 -19.21 -8.48 -4.69
CA TRP A 518 -19.25 -7.61 -3.51
C TRP A 518 -17.86 -7.42 -2.87
N SER A 519 -17.02 -8.47 -2.91
CA SER A 519 -15.63 -8.44 -2.41
C SER A 519 -14.73 -7.51 -3.23
N ASP A 520 -14.93 -7.42 -4.55
CA ASP A 520 -14.18 -6.51 -5.43
C ASP A 520 -14.54 -5.05 -5.13
N VAL A 521 -15.80 -4.79 -4.79
CA VAL A 521 -16.30 -3.46 -4.42
C VAL A 521 -15.77 -3.05 -3.05
N LEU A 522 -15.84 -3.93 -2.06
CA LEU A 522 -15.32 -3.68 -0.72
C LEU A 522 -13.81 -3.40 -0.74
N ALA A 523 -13.03 -4.21 -1.47
CA ALA A 523 -11.60 -3.99 -1.65
C ALA A 523 -11.33 -2.61 -2.28
N GLY A 524 -12.13 -2.23 -3.31
CA GLY A 524 -12.04 -0.92 -3.91
C GLY A 524 -12.33 0.22 -2.92
N ILE A 525 -13.36 0.10 -2.09
CA ILE A 525 -13.70 1.10 -1.06
C ILE A 525 -12.52 1.30 -0.10
N VAL A 526 -11.96 0.21 0.45
CA VAL A 526 -10.85 0.25 1.41
C VAL A 526 -9.60 0.89 0.77
N VAL A 527 -9.24 0.47 -0.44
CA VAL A 527 -8.08 1.03 -1.15
C VAL A 527 -8.27 2.52 -1.43
N GLY A 528 -9.44 2.91 -1.95
CA GLY A 528 -9.75 4.31 -2.26
C GLY A 528 -9.64 5.24 -1.05
N MET A 529 -10.23 4.86 0.09
CA MET A 529 -10.16 5.64 1.33
C MET A 529 -8.74 5.70 1.89
N SER A 530 -7.99 4.60 1.81
CA SER A 530 -6.59 4.56 2.26
C SER A 530 -5.71 5.51 1.45
N LEU A 531 -5.85 5.50 0.12
CA LEU A 531 -5.12 6.40 -0.78
C LEU A 531 -5.52 7.87 -0.55
N ALA A 532 -6.80 8.15 -0.30
CA ALA A 532 -7.26 9.49 0.02
C ALA A 532 -6.67 10.00 1.34
N THR A 533 -6.54 9.13 2.34
CA THR A 533 -5.89 9.46 3.63
C THR A 533 -4.42 9.79 3.43
N ILE A 534 -3.68 8.95 2.69
CA ILE A 534 -2.25 9.19 2.39
C ILE A 534 -2.07 10.50 1.63
N SER A 535 -2.86 10.71 0.56
CA SER A 535 -2.80 11.91 -0.27
C SER A 535 -3.11 13.19 0.52
N SER A 536 -4.14 13.18 1.36
CA SER A 536 -4.56 14.36 2.13
C SER A 536 -3.66 14.64 3.34
N VAL A 537 -3.36 13.64 4.16
CA VAL A 537 -2.65 13.81 5.44
C VAL A 537 -1.14 13.92 5.21
N TRP A 538 -0.58 13.05 4.36
CA TRP A 538 0.87 12.92 4.25
C TRP A 538 1.46 13.77 3.13
N TRP A 539 0.87 13.70 1.93
CA TRP A 539 1.36 14.49 0.79
C TRP A 539 0.87 15.94 0.84
N GLY A 540 -0.43 16.14 1.08
CA GLY A 540 -1.05 17.46 1.10
C GLY A 540 -0.88 18.23 2.41
N LYS A 541 -0.41 17.57 3.49
CA LYS A 541 -0.33 18.13 4.86
C LYS A 541 -1.58 18.93 5.23
N LEU A 542 -2.76 18.45 4.83
CA LEU A 542 -4.00 19.20 4.80
C LEU A 542 -4.43 19.78 6.17
N PHE A 543 -4.06 19.10 7.26
CA PHE A 543 -4.36 19.49 8.64
C PHE A 543 -3.21 20.23 9.35
N SER A 544 -2.09 20.48 8.67
CA SER A 544 -0.98 21.27 9.21
C SER A 544 -1.38 22.74 9.33
N SER A 545 -1.10 23.36 10.48
CA SER A 545 -1.36 24.79 10.73
C SER A 545 -0.52 25.73 9.87
N ALA A 546 0.56 25.24 9.27
CA ALA A 546 1.35 26.00 8.30
C ALA A 546 0.56 26.14 7.00
N GLU A 547 0.13 27.37 6.68
CA GLU A 547 -0.50 27.65 5.40
C GLU A 547 0.46 27.32 4.24
N VAL A 548 -0.12 26.82 3.15
CA VAL A 548 0.62 26.45 1.95
C VAL A 548 1.41 27.65 1.45
N GLY A 549 2.75 27.56 1.53
CA GLY A 549 3.66 28.61 1.07
C GLY A 549 4.22 29.52 2.17
N ALA A 550 4.09 29.18 3.45
CA ALA A 550 4.82 29.88 4.52
C ALA A 550 6.35 29.96 4.24
N ASP A 551 6.90 28.91 3.61
CA ASP A 551 8.32 28.80 3.25
C ASP A 551 8.74 29.70 2.06
N LEU A 552 7.78 30.30 1.36
CA LEU A 552 8.04 31.19 0.20
C LEU A 552 8.12 32.68 0.61
N HIS A 553 7.95 32.99 1.91
CA HIS A 553 8.18 34.33 2.40
C HIS A 553 9.69 34.62 2.41
N ASP A 554 10.10 35.59 1.58
CA ASP A 554 11.41 36.21 1.68
C ASP A 554 11.41 37.01 3.00
N ASN A 555 12.13 36.54 4.03
CA ASN A 555 12.24 37.16 5.36
C ASN A 555 13.01 38.50 5.33
N LYS A 556 12.66 39.42 4.43
CA LYS A 556 13.33 40.71 4.27
C LYS A 556 12.55 41.92 4.79
N GLU A 557 11.27 41.78 5.13
CA GLU A 557 10.46 42.96 5.53
C GLU A 557 10.08 43.02 7.01
N THR A 558 10.29 41.97 7.82
CA THR A 558 9.99 42.02 9.26
C THR A 558 11.04 42.75 10.10
N ASN A 559 12.24 43.04 9.57
CA ASN A 559 13.28 43.79 10.31
C ASN A 559 13.25 45.32 10.08
N LYS A 560 12.17 45.89 9.51
CA LYS A 560 12.09 47.33 9.24
C LYS A 560 11.09 48.12 10.09
N PHE A 561 10.31 47.44 10.94
CA PHE A 561 9.31 48.10 11.80
C PHE A 561 9.71 48.22 13.28
N ASP A 562 10.74 47.51 13.76
CA ASP A 562 11.18 47.59 15.16
C ASP A 562 12.28 48.63 15.45
N ASP A 563 12.83 49.31 14.43
CA ASP A 563 13.92 50.30 14.59
C ASP A 563 13.44 51.77 14.57
N LYS A 564 12.15 52.05 14.76
CA LYS A 564 11.60 53.42 14.77
C LYS A 564 10.82 53.83 16.02
N GLU A 565 11.06 53.18 17.16
CA GLU A 565 10.44 53.58 18.44
C GLU A 565 11.44 53.75 19.60
N ASN A 566 12.72 54.02 19.31
CA ASN A 566 13.68 54.46 20.33
C ASN A 566 14.63 55.54 19.78
N VAL A 567 14.13 56.78 19.64
CA VAL A 567 14.91 58.02 19.79
C VAL A 567 14.02 59.09 20.40
#